data_AF-A0A919UCZ9-F1
#
_entry.id   AF-A0A919UCZ9-F1
#
_cell.length_a   1.000
_cell.length_b   1.000
_cell.length_c   1.000
_cell.angle_alpha   90.00
_cell.angle_beta   90.00
_cell.angle_gamma   90.00
#
_symmetry.space_group_name_H-M   'P 1'
#
loop_
_entity.id
_entity.type
_entity.pdbx_description
1 polymer ?
#
loop_
_entity_poly.entity_id
_entity_poly.type
_entity_poly.pdbx_seq_one_letter_code
_entity_poly.pdbx_strand_id
1 'polypeptide(L)'
;MTATLLETPRTTIAPATGPLSRVAADTRYVLTGFPLALAGLTLCMTGFVAGVSLVVVWVGVPLMIAAMTLSRAFAGMERARIAAVLSEAGPVRQPRYRGGLTDPQAWRDLAHASLRIVPSTAAFSVVVTWWAGVLGGLSWALWGWALPDGEGAQGLPELLGLGDAYLTAVAFYLVAALLFAVTLPVAVHGAARFEARFAQALLSPAALPEA
;
A
#
# COMPACT_ATOMS: atom_id res chain seq x y z
N MET A 1 -21.25 21.26 40.50
CA MET A 1 -19.97 20.62 40.10
C MET A 1 -19.99 20.42 38.60
N THR A 2 -19.42 21.36 37.87
CA THR A 2 -19.33 21.39 36.41
C THR A 2 -18.10 20.58 35.97
N ALA A 3 -18.32 19.51 35.22
CA ALA A 3 -17.22 18.72 34.65
C ALA A 3 -16.60 19.50 33.49
N THR A 4 -15.42 20.06 33.72
CA THR A 4 -14.56 20.66 32.70
C THR A 4 -14.14 19.55 31.74
N LEU A 5 -14.73 19.51 30.54
CA LEU A 5 -14.27 18.65 29.46
C LEU A 5 -12.86 19.11 29.07
N LEU A 6 -11.86 18.28 29.38
CA LEU A 6 -10.53 18.43 28.82
C LEU A 6 -10.64 18.17 27.31
N GLU A 7 -10.76 19.25 26.56
CA GLU A 7 -10.65 19.25 25.12
C GLU A 7 -9.20 18.91 24.78
N THR A 8 -8.91 17.61 24.71
CA THR A 8 -7.62 17.11 24.24
C THR A 8 -7.37 17.75 22.88
N PRO A 9 -6.30 18.54 22.71
CA PRO A 9 -6.04 19.18 21.43
C PRO A 9 -5.95 18.08 20.38
N ARG A 10 -6.96 18.02 19.50
CA ARG A 10 -6.85 17.23 18.28
C ARG A 10 -5.74 17.88 17.49
N THR A 11 -4.56 17.26 17.51
CA THR A 11 -3.50 17.54 16.54
C THR A 11 -4.07 17.18 15.17
N THR A 12 -4.78 18.13 14.57
CA THR A 12 -5.17 18.10 13.18
C THR A 12 -3.87 18.22 12.41
N ILE A 13 -3.31 17.09 11.97
CA ILE A 13 -2.16 17.08 11.08
C ILE A 13 -2.61 17.86 9.85
N ALA A 14 -2.05 19.06 9.65
CA ALA A 14 -2.36 19.88 8.50
C ALA A 14 -2.08 19.03 7.23
N PRO A 15 -3.04 18.91 6.29
CA PRO A 15 -2.81 18.15 5.07
C PRO A 15 -1.60 18.75 4.36
N ALA A 16 -0.69 17.90 3.88
CA ALA A 16 0.48 18.35 3.13
C ALA A 16 -0.01 19.15 1.90
N THR A 17 0.24 20.46 1.90
CA THR A 17 -0.44 21.43 1.02
C THR A 17 0.11 21.50 -0.40
N GLY A 18 1.18 20.74 -0.73
CA GLY A 18 1.81 20.76 -2.05
C GLY A 18 1.55 19.49 -2.90
N PRO A 19 1.44 19.61 -4.23
CA PRO A 19 1.23 18.45 -5.12
C PRO A 19 2.36 17.41 -5.00
N LEU A 20 3.62 17.85 -4.85
CA LEU A 20 4.76 16.98 -4.62
C LEU A 20 4.68 16.25 -3.27
N SER A 21 4.27 16.95 -2.22
CA SER A 21 4.13 16.34 -0.89
C SER A 21 3.03 15.29 -0.85
N ARG A 22 1.96 15.46 -1.65
CA ARG A 22 0.90 14.46 -1.81
C ARG A 22 1.40 13.24 -2.59
N VAL A 23 2.11 13.44 -3.69
CA VAL A 23 2.71 12.33 -4.46
C VAL A 23 3.71 11.55 -3.60
N ALA A 24 4.51 12.23 -2.79
CA ALA A 24 5.44 11.59 -1.86
C ALA A 24 4.71 10.79 -0.76
N ALA A 25 3.63 11.35 -0.21
CA ALA A 25 2.80 10.66 0.79
C ALA A 25 2.12 9.42 0.19
N ASP A 26 1.52 9.52 -1.00
CA ASP A 26 0.85 8.41 -1.66
C ASP A 26 1.87 7.33 -2.10
N THR A 27 3.05 7.74 -2.57
CA THR A 27 4.16 6.81 -2.89
C THR A 27 4.60 6.06 -1.64
N ARG A 28 4.85 6.77 -0.53
CA ARG A 28 5.22 6.15 0.76
C ARG A 28 4.13 5.21 1.24
N TYR A 29 2.86 5.59 1.08
CA TYR A 29 1.73 4.72 1.39
C TYR A 29 1.83 3.42 0.60
N VAL A 30 1.89 3.46 -0.73
CA VAL A 30 1.91 2.23 -1.54
C VAL A 30 3.16 1.39 -1.26
N LEU A 31 4.34 2.00 -1.20
CA LEU A 31 5.60 1.29 -0.96
C LEU A 31 5.65 0.61 0.41
N THR A 32 5.07 1.22 1.45
CA THR A 32 4.96 0.60 2.78
C THR A 32 3.75 -0.32 2.92
N GLY A 33 2.83 -0.32 1.95
CA GLY A 33 1.66 -1.20 1.92
C GLY A 33 2.08 -2.66 1.74
N PHE A 34 2.94 -2.92 0.76
CA PHE A 34 3.33 -4.30 0.40
C PHE A 34 4.08 -5.04 1.51
N PRO A 35 5.14 -4.47 2.14
CA PRO A 35 5.81 -5.12 3.26
C PRO A 35 4.88 -5.36 4.44
N LEU A 36 3.94 -4.44 4.69
CA LEU A 36 2.98 -4.57 5.78
C LEU A 36 1.94 -5.65 5.49
N ALA A 37 1.49 -5.78 4.25
CA ALA A 37 0.61 -6.86 3.81
C ALA A 37 1.29 -8.23 3.90
N LEU A 38 2.57 -8.30 3.53
CA LEU A 38 3.37 -9.51 3.63
C LEU A 38 3.58 -9.94 5.10
N ALA A 39 3.93 -9.00 5.98
CA ALA A 39 4.04 -9.25 7.41
C ALA A 39 2.70 -9.68 8.03
N GLY A 40 1.60 -9.02 7.64
CA GLY A 40 0.25 -9.35 8.09
C GLY A 40 -0.16 -10.77 7.69
N LEU A 41 0.02 -11.11 6.41
CA LEU A 41 -0.29 -12.46 5.89
C LEU A 41 0.55 -13.51 6.61
N THR A 42 1.88 -13.34 6.64
CA THR A 42 2.79 -14.32 7.23
C THR A 42 2.47 -14.51 8.71
N LEU A 43 2.57 -13.47 9.54
CA LEU A 43 2.40 -13.60 10.99
C LEU A 43 1.00 -14.04 11.40
N CYS A 44 -0.06 -13.47 10.80
CA CYS A 44 -1.43 -13.80 11.20
C CYS A 44 -1.83 -15.19 10.72
N MET A 45 -1.48 -15.56 9.48
CA MET A 45 -1.84 -16.87 8.94
C MET A 45 -1.01 -17.98 9.58
N THR A 46 0.29 -17.79 9.79
CA THR A 46 1.12 -18.79 10.50
C THR A 46 0.67 -18.93 11.95
N GLY A 47 0.40 -17.83 12.65
CA GLY A 47 -0.11 -17.86 14.02
C GLY A 47 -1.46 -18.54 14.13
N PHE A 48 -2.37 -18.30 13.17
CA PHE A 48 -3.67 -18.94 13.11
C PHE A 48 -3.55 -20.44 12.84
N VAL A 49 -2.81 -20.84 11.80
CA VAL A 49 -2.64 -22.26 11.43
C VAL A 49 -1.92 -23.02 12.54
N ALA A 50 -0.84 -22.48 13.09
CA ALA A 50 -0.13 -23.08 14.23
C ALA A 50 -1.04 -23.16 15.46
N GLY A 51 -1.85 -22.12 15.70
CA GLY A 51 -2.87 -22.11 16.75
C GLY A 51 -3.84 -23.28 16.60
N VAL A 52 -4.41 -23.46 15.41
CA VAL A 52 -5.32 -24.59 15.10
C VAL A 52 -4.63 -25.94 15.34
N SER A 53 -3.38 -26.11 14.88
CA SER A 53 -2.63 -27.36 15.09
C SER A 53 -2.32 -27.65 16.56
N LEU A 54 -2.12 -26.62 17.39
CA LEU A 54 -1.77 -26.74 18.80
C LEU A 54 -2.99 -26.78 19.75
N VAL A 55 -4.22 -26.76 19.22
CA VAL A 55 -5.44 -26.80 20.04
C VAL A 55 -5.48 -28.05 20.93
N VAL A 56 -4.97 -29.18 20.43
CA VAL A 56 -4.94 -30.47 21.15
C VAL A 56 -4.19 -30.37 22.49
N VAL A 57 -3.18 -29.52 22.58
CA VAL A 57 -2.35 -29.34 23.78
C VAL A 57 -2.81 -28.13 24.60
N TRP A 58 -4.01 -27.59 24.33
CA TRP A 58 -4.56 -26.35 24.91
C TRP A 58 -3.77 -25.06 24.62
N VAL A 59 -2.52 -25.14 24.19
CA VAL A 59 -1.67 -24.01 23.76
C VAL A 59 -2.19 -23.34 22.49
N GLY A 60 -2.96 -24.05 21.67
CA GLY A 60 -3.51 -23.51 20.43
C GLY A 60 -4.50 -22.35 20.61
N VAL A 61 -5.32 -22.41 21.65
CA VAL A 61 -6.32 -21.35 21.95
C VAL A 61 -5.66 -19.99 22.22
N PRO A 62 -4.69 -19.85 23.14
CA PRO A 62 -4.03 -18.56 23.36
C PRO A 62 -3.24 -18.10 22.13
N LEU A 63 -2.63 -19.02 21.36
CA LEU A 63 -1.93 -18.66 20.12
C LEU A 63 -2.89 -18.12 19.04
N MET A 64 -4.08 -18.72 18.92
CA MET A 64 -5.11 -18.25 17.99
C MET A 64 -5.69 -16.90 18.41
N ILE A 65 -5.89 -16.67 19.72
CA ILE A 65 -6.25 -15.35 20.25
C ILE A 65 -5.15 -14.33 19.91
N ALA A 66 -3.87 -14.68 20.11
CA ALA A 66 -2.75 -13.81 19.75
C ALA A 66 -2.78 -13.44 18.26
N ALA A 67 -2.99 -14.41 17.36
CA ALA A 67 -3.10 -14.17 15.93
C ALA A 67 -4.28 -13.23 15.57
N MET A 68 -5.45 -13.40 16.20
CA MET A 68 -6.60 -12.52 16.00
C MET A 68 -6.39 -11.10 16.57
N THR A 69 -5.67 -10.98 17.69
CA THR A 69 -5.31 -9.65 18.22
C THR A 69 -4.30 -8.95 17.30
N LEU A 70 -3.36 -9.70 16.73
CA LEU A 70 -2.38 -9.18 15.79
C LEU A 70 -3.05 -8.74 14.47
N SER A 71 -3.97 -9.53 13.91
CA SER A 71 -4.70 -9.15 12.70
C SER A 71 -5.49 -7.85 12.90
N ARG A 72 -6.06 -7.65 14.10
CA ARG A 72 -6.71 -6.41 14.48
C ARG A 72 -5.76 -5.22 14.56
N ALA A 73 -4.54 -5.42 15.07
CA ALA A 73 -3.52 -4.37 15.07
C ALA A 73 -3.20 -3.92 13.63
N PHE A 74 -3.02 -4.86 12.70
CA PHE A 74 -2.83 -4.56 11.28
C PHE A 74 -4.04 -3.85 10.66
N ALA A 75 -5.27 -4.26 10.98
CA ALA A 75 -6.49 -3.59 10.53
C ALA A 75 -6.59 -2.15 11.07
N GLY A 76 -6.21 -1.94 12.34
CA GLY A 76 -6.14 -0.61 12.97
C GLY A 76 -5.13 0.31 12.30
N MET A 77 -3.92 -0.19 12.03
CA MET A 77 -2.89 0.54 11.30
C MET A 77 -3.38 0.95 9.91
N GLU A 78 -4.05 0.05 9.20
CA GLU A 78 -4.54 0.35 7.86
C GLU A 78 -5.65 1.41 7.86
N ARG A 79 -6.59 1.35 8.81
CA ARG A 79 -7.61 2.40 8.98
C ARG A 79 -7.00 3.77 9.22
N ALA A 80 -5.94 3.84 10.03
CA ALA A 80 -5.21 5.09 10.27
C ALA A 80 -4.52 5.61 9.01
N ARG A 81 -3.98 4.71 8.18
CA ARG A 81 -3.34 5.07 6.91
C ARG A 81 -4.36 5.51 5.84
N ILE A 82 -5.51 4.86 5.75
CA ILE A 82 -6.59 5.22 4.81
C ILE A 82 -7.13 6.62 5.11
N ALA A 83 -7.25 7.01 6.38
CA ALA A 83 -7.73 8.34 6.76
C ALA A 83 -6.84 9.48 6.22
N ALA A 84 -5.54 9.21 5.98
CA ALA A 84 -4.64 10.19 5.38
C ALA A 84 -4.82 10.33 3.85
N VAL A 85 -5.36 9.30 3.19
CA VAL A 85 -5.50 9.23 1.72
C VAL A 85 -6.92 9.56 1.26
N LEU A 86 -7.94 9.07 1.96
CA LEU A 86 -9.34 9.32 1.68
C LEU A 86 -9.90 10.35 2.66
N SER A 87 -9.93 11.62 2.23
CA SER A 87 -10.56 12.72 2.98
C SER A 87 -12.07 12.54 3.22
N GLU A 88 -12.70 11.63 2.46
CA GLU A 88 -14.13 11.28 2.55
C GLU A 88 -14.41 10.11 3.49
N ALA A 89 -13.37 9.39 3.94
CA ALA A 89 -13.53 8.36 4.95
C ALA A 89 -13.71 9.06 6.30
N GLY A 90 -14.96 9.38 6.66
CA GLY A 90 -15.33 9.84 7.99
C GLY A 90 -14.72 8.95 9.09
N PRO A 91 -14.71 9.40 10.36
CA PRO A 91 -14.00 8.73 11.45
C PRO A 91 -14.33 7.23 11.45
N VAL A 92 -13.34 6.40 11.13
CA VAL A 92 -13.54 4.95 11.00
C VAL A 92 -13.93 4.43 12.37
N ARG A 93 -15.23 4.18 12.54
CA ARG A 93 -15.80 3.76 13.82
C ARG A 93 -15.16 2.44 14.20
N GLN A 94 -14.37 2.43 15.27
CA GLN A 94 -13.79 1.20 15.77
C GLN A 94 -14.94 0.32 16.30
N PRO A 95 -15.18 -0.86 15.71
CA PRO A 95 -16.23 -1.75 16.18
C PRO A 95 -15.96 -2.14 17.64
N ARG A 96 -17.02 -2.14 18.47
CA ARG A 96 -16.91 -2.55 19.88
C ARG A 96 -16.46 -4.01 19.95
N TYR A 97 -15.35 -4.25 20.63
CA TYR A 97 -14.79 -5.58 20.85
C TYR A 97 -15.76 -6.42 21.68
N ARG A 98 -16.25 -7.51 21.10
CA ARG A 98 -17.01 -8.54 21.84
C ARG A 98 -16.12 -9.66 22.37
N GLY A 99 -14.91 -9.77 21.82
CA GLY A 99 -13.88 -10.68 22.26
C GLY A 99 -14.04 -12.13 21.85
N GLY A 100 -12.89 -12.78 21.70
CA GLY A 100 -12.78 -14.19 21.37
C GLY A 100 -13.09 -14.54 19.92
N LEU A 101 -13.07 -15.85 19.67
CA LEU A 101 -13.30 -16.49 18.37
C LEU A 101 -14.73 -16.28 17.84
N THR A 102 -15.64 -15.82 18.70
CA THR A 102 -17.04 -15.56 18.38
C THR A 102 -17.27 -14.16 17.83
N ASP A 103 -16.28 -13.27 17.86
CA ASP A 103 -16.42 -11.91 17.31
C ASP A 103 -16.34 -11.94 15.76
N PRO A 104 -17.44 -11.63 15.03
CA PRO A 104 -17.43 -11.61 13.57
C PRO A 104 -16.38 -10.64 13.01
N GLN A 105 -16.05 -9.58 13.75
CA GLN A 105 -15.05 -8.63 13.32
C GLN A 105 -13.64 -9.23 13.35
N ALA A 106 -13.31 -10.10 14.30
CA ALA A 106 -12.00 -10.73 14.37
C ALA A 106 -11.71 -11.59 13.13
N TRP A 107 -12.73 -12.25 12.60
CA TRP A 107 -12.64 -13.00 11.34
C TRP A 107 -12.42 -12.09 10.12
N ARG A 108 -13.08 -10.92 10.08
CA ARG A 108 -12.86 -9.93 9.02
C ARG A 108 -11.46 -9.31 9.08
N ASP A 109 -10.96 -9.05 10.29
CA ASP A 109 -9.60 -8.53 10.49
C ASP A 109 -8.56 -9.57 10.06
N LEU A 110 -8.78 -10.87 10.34
CA LEU A 110 -7.94 -11.96 9.84
C LEU A 110 -8.01 -12.09 8.32
N ALA A 111 -9.21 -12.05 7.73
CA ALA A 111 -9.38 -12.07 6.28
C ALA A 111 -8.68 -10.88 5.61
N HIS A 112 -8.71 -9.70 6.24
CA HIS A 112 -7.98 -8.52 5.78
C HIS A 112 -6.47 -8.77 5.80
N ALA A 113 -5.93 -9.28 6.90
CA ALA A 113 -4.51 -9.60 7.02
C ALA A 113 -4.06 -10.60 5.94
N SER A 114 -4.90 -11.56 5.57
CA SER A 114 -4.58 -12.57 4.56
C SER A 114 -4.73 -12.06 3.12
N LEU A 115 -5.80 -11.32 2.81
CA LEU A 115 -6.15 -10.97 1.42
C LEU A 115 -5.50 -9.66 0.94
N ARG A 116 -5.05 -8.80 1.86
CA ARG A 116 -4.44 -7.50 1.52
C ARG A 116 -3.21 -7.63 0.61
N ILE A 117 -2.49 -8.75 0.66
CA ILE A 117 -1.30 -8.95 -0.19
C ILE A 117 -1.60 -8.76 -1.68
N VAL A 118 -2.79 -9.14 -2.14
CA VAL A 118 -3.18 -9.09 -3.56
C VAL A 118 -3.22 -7.65 -4.09
N PRO A 119 -4.08 -6.75 -3.54
CA PRO A 119 -4.11 -5.37 -4.03
C PRO A 119 -2.81 -4.62 -3.73
N SER A 120 -2.14 -4.93 -2.63
CA SER A 120 -0.89 -4.26 -2.25
C SER A 120 0.26 -4.61 -3.20
N THR A 121 0.33 -5.86 -3.66
CA THR A 121 1.30 -6.28 -4.69
C THR A 121 1.04 -5.57 -6.02
N ALA A 122 -0.22 -5.51 -6.46
CA ALA A 122 -0.57 -4.82 -7.70
C ALA A 122 -0.21 -3.31 -7.63
N ALA A 123 -0.59 -2.65 -6.54
CA ALA A 123 -0.27 -1.24 -6.31
C ALA A 123 1.25 -0.99 -6.27
N PHE A 124 1.99 -1.82 -5.52
CA PHE A 124 3.44 -1.76 -5.42
C PHE A 124 4.12 -1.90 -6.79
N SER A 125 3.76 -2.93 -7.57
CA SER A 125 4.33 -3.16 -8.89
C SER A 125 4.12 -1.97 -9.82
N VAL A 126 2.93 -1.36 -9.82
CA VAL A 126 2.63 -0.16 -10.61
C VAL A 126 3.53 1.01 -10.17
N VAL A 127 3.56 1.32 -8.89
CA VAL A 127 4.34 2.46 -8.39
C VAL A 127 5.84 2.28 -8.63
N VAL A 128 6.38 1.08 -8.39
CA VAL A 128 7.78 0.77 -8.65
C VAL A 128 8.11 0.87 -10.13
N THR A 129 7.24 0.39 -11.02
CA THR A 129 7.44 0.48 -12.47
C THR A 129 7.51 1.94 -12.93
N TRP A 130 6.62 2.80 -12.42
CA TRP A 130 6.63 4.22 -12.76
C TRP A 130 7.90 4.93 -12.27
N TRP A 131 8.30 4.67 -11.03
CA TRP A 131 9.56 5.23 -10.49
C TRP A 131 10.79 4.71 -11.23
N ALA A 132 10.80 3.43 -11.61
CA ALA A 132 11.85 2.84 -12.43
C ALA A 132 11.92 3.48 -13.83
N GLY A 133 10.78 3.80 -14.46
CA GLY A 133 10.73 4.53 -15.73
C GLY A 133 11.31 5.94 -15.63
N VAL A 134 10.92 6.69 -14.59
CA VAL A 134 11.43 8.06 -14.34
C VAL A 134 12.94 8.02 -14.07
N LEU A 135 13.38 7.25 -13.08
CA LEU A 135 14.77 7.19 -12.66
C LEU A 135 15.66 6.53 -13.72
N GLY A 136 15.16 5.50 -14.39
CA GLY A 136 15.84 4.81 -15.47
C GLY A 136 16.08 5.74 -16.65
N GLY A 137 15.05 6.44 -17.13
CA GLY A 137 15.21 7.36 -18.25
C GLY A 137 16.05 8.61 -17.92
N LEU A 138 15.94 9.14 -16.69
CA LEU A 138 16.78 10.25 -16.22
C LEU A 138 18.26 9.85 -16.06
N SER A 139 18.50 8.68 -15.46
CA SER A 139 19.87 8.20 -15.22
C SER A 139 20.56 7.73 -16.49
N TRP A 140 19.81 7.30 -17.52
CA TRP A 140 20.38 6.80 -18.77
C TRP A 140 21.36 7.79 -19.40
N ALA A 141 21.05 9.08 -19.39
CA ALA A 141 21.94 10.13 -19.91
C ALA A 141 23.31 10.19 -19.19
N LEU A 142 23.39 9.70 -17.95
CA LEU A 142 24.59 9.75 -17.12
C LEU A 142 25.54 8.57 -17.35
N TRP A 143 25.03 7.39 -17.74
CA TRP A 143 25.83 6.17 -17.86
C TRP A 143 25.75 5.48 -19.24
N GLY A 144 24.83 5.91 -20.12
CA GLY A 144 24.64 5.30 -21.44
C GLY A 144 25.89 5.36 -22.32
N TRP A 145 26.72 6.40 -22.18
CA TRP A 145 27.99 6.54 -22.90
C TRP A 145 29.08 5.55 -22.48
N ALA A 146 28.94 4.93 -21.30
CA ALA A 146 29.92 3.98 -20.78
C ALA A 146 29.63 2.54 -21.21
N LEU A 147 28.53 2.30 -21.92
CA LEU A 147 28.19 0.97 -22.43
C LEU A 147 29.03 0.65 -23.65
N PRO A 148 29.66 -0.53 -23.70
CA PRO A 148 30.34 -0.99 -24.90
C PRO A 148 29.33 -1.25 -26.01
N ASP A 149 29.55 -0.63 -27.17
CA ASP A 149 28.83 -0.92 -28.40
C ASP A 149 29.32 -2.27 -28.96
N GLY A 150 28.82 -3.36 -28.37
CA GLY A 150 29.11 -4.73 -28.82
C GLY A 150 28.37 -5.05 -30.12
N GLU A 151 28.91 -5.99 -30.91
CA GLU A 151 28.23 -6.47 -32.11
C GLU A 151 26.83 -7.03 -31.74
N GLY A 152 25.78 -6.33 -32.18
CA GLY A 152 24.38 -6.66 -31.87
C GLY A 152 23.77 -5.94 -30.66
N ALA A 153 24.49 -5.03 -30.01
CA ALA A 153 23.97 -4.19 -28.95
C ALA A 153 23.07 -3.09 -29.53
N GLN A 154 21.78 -3.38 -29.69
CA GLN A 154 20.81 -2.42 -30.21
C GLN A 154 20.00 -1.77 -29.08
N GLY A 155 19.94 -0.45 -29.08
CA GLY A 155 19.08 0.30 -28.18
C GLY A 155 17.60 0.21 -28.57
N LEU A 156 16.70 0.42 -27.60
CA LEU A 156 15.25 0.61 -27.90
C LEU A 156 14.99 1.64 -29.02
N PRO A 157 15.68 2.80 -29.08
CA PRO A 157 15.48 3.76 -30.17
C PRO A 157 15.87 3.21 -31.55
N GLU A 158 16.93 2.42 -31.61
CA GLU A 158 17.42 1.80 -32.84
C GLU A 158 16.46 0.72 -33.33
N LEU A 159 15.95 -0.12 -32.41
CA LEU A 159 14.90 -1.11 -32.70
C LEU A 159 13.59 -0.48 -33.21
N LEU A 160 13.32 0.76 -32.80
CA LEU A 160 12.19 1.55 -33.27
C LEU A 160 12.48 2.32 -34.57
N GLY A 161 13.68 2.18 -35.14
CA GLY A 161 14.10 2.84 -36.39
C GLY A 161 14.39 4.33 -36.25
N LEU A 162 14.62 4.84 -35.03
CA LEU A 162 14.93 6.25 -34.77
C LEU A 162 16.40 6.62 -35.04
N GLY A 163 17.24 5.60 -35.28
CA GLY A 163 18.66 5.72 -35.55
C GLY A 163 19.55 5.48 -34.32
N ASP A 164 20.84 5.35 -34.59
CA ASP A 164 21.89 4.97 -33.61
C ASP A 164 22.62 6.19 -33.02
N ALA A 165 22.12 7.40 -33.27
CA ALA A 165 22.74 8.59 -32.69
C ALA A 165 22.52 8.62 -31.17
N TYR A 166 23.59 8.82 -30.40
CA TYR A 166 23.53 8.94 -28.94
C TYR A 166 22.51 9.98 -28.47
N LEU A 167 22.44 11.14 -29.15
CA LEU A 167 21.46 12.19 -28.85
C LEU A 167 20.02 11.74 -29.05
N THR A 168 19.75 10.88 -30.05
CA THR A 168 18.41 10.29 -30.26
C THR A 168 18.05 9.40 -29.08
N ALA A 169 18.98 8.58 -28.60
CA ALA A 169 18.75 7.73 -27.44
C ALA A 169 18.55 8.54 -26.17
N VAL A 170 19.39 9.55 -25.89
CA VAL A 170 19.19 10.48 -24.75
C VAL A 170 17.81 11.12 -24.82
N ALA A 171 17.45 11.69 -25.97
CA ALA A 171 16.16 12.35 -26.15
C ALA A 171 14.99 11.38 -25.93
N PHE A 172 15.07 10.17 -26.48
CA PHE A 172 14.04 9.14 -26.33
C PHE A 172 13.83 8.76 -24.86
N TYR A 173 14.90 8.45 -24.11
CA TYR A 173 14.81 8.07 -22.70
C TYR A 173 14.38 9.24 -21.80
N LEU A 174 14.76 10.48 -22.12
CA LEU A 174 14.28 11.67 -21.41
C LEU A 174 12.79 11.94 -21.67
N VAL A 175 12.32 11.79 -22.90
CA VAL A 175 10.89 11.89 -23.23
C VAL A 175 10.11 10.79 -22.51
N ALA A 176 10.62 9.55 -22.50
CA ALA A 176 10.01 8.47 -21.75
C ALA A 176 9.95 8.79 -20.25
N ALA A 177 11.05 9.26 -19.65
CA ALA A 177 11.09 9.67 -18.25
C ALA A 177 10.08 10.78 -17.95
N LEU A 178 9.95 11.77 -18.84
CA LEU A 178 8.97 12.84 -18.69
C LEU A 178 7.53 12.30 -18.77
N LEU A 179 7.23 11.39 -19.71
CA LEU A 179 5.92 10.75 -19.82
C LEU A 179 5.58 9.95 -18.55
N PHE A 180 6.53 9.17 -18.03
CA PHE A 180 6.36 8.47 -16.76
C PHE A 180 6.17 9.45 -15.60
N ALA A 181 6.94 10.54 -15.53
CA ALA A 181 6.85 11.53 -14.46
C ALA A 181 5.51 12.28 -14.46
N VAL A 182 5.00 12.64 -15.65
CA VAL A 182 3.70 13.32 -15.81
C VAL A 182 2.54 12.39 -15.46
N THR A 183 2.64 11.10 -15.78
CA THR A 183 1.59 10.11 -15.49
C THR A 183 1.68 9.51 -14.08
N LEU A 184 2.80 9.69 -13.38
CA LEU A 184 3.07 9.15 -12.04
C LEU A 184 2.00 9.54 -11.00
N PRO A 185 1.54 10.81 -10.90
CA PRO A 185 0.51 11.17 -9.94
C PRO A 185 -0.79 10.39 -10.16
N VAL A 186 -1.18 10.17 -11.42
CA VAL A 186 -2.40 9.41 -11.75
C VAL A 186 -2.24 7.94 -11.39
N ALA A 187 -1.10 7.33 -11.73
CA ALA A 187 -0.82 5.93 -11.43
C ALA A 187 -0.77 5.67 -9.92
N VAL A 188 -0.01 6.48 -9.17
CA VAL A 188 0.12 6.36 -7.71
C VAL A 188 -1.23 6.58 -7.03
N HIS A 189 -1.99 7.60 -7.42
CA HIS A 189 -3.27 7.91 -6.80
C HIS A 189 -4.35 6.87 -7.14
N GLY A 190 -4.33 6.32 -8.36
CA GLY A 190 -5.18 5.19 -8.76
C GLY A 190 -4.89 3.93 -7.95
N ALA A 191 -3.61 3.58 -7.79
CA ALA A 191 -3.15 2.45 -7.00
C ALA A 191 -3.53 2.59 -5.51
N ALA A 192 -3.29 3.77 -4.92
CA ALA A 192 -3.66 4.05 -3.53
C ALA A 192 -5.18 3.96 -3.30
N ARG A 193 -6.00 4.48 -4.22
CA ARG A 193 -7.47 4.37 -4.15
C ARG A 193 -7.95 2.93 -4.30
N PHE A 194 -7.31 2.14 -5.15
CA PHE A 194 -7.63 0.73 -5.32
C PHE A 194 -7.38 -0.06 -4.02
N GLU A 195 -6.21 0.10 -3.40
CA GLU A 195 -5.88 -0.53 -2.11
C GLU A 195 -6.85 -0.06 -1.00
N ALA A 196 -7.12 1.24 -0.91
CA ALA A 196 -8.01 1.81 0.09
C ALA A 196 -9.46 1.32 -0.06
N ARG A 197 -9.99 1.23 -1.29
CA ARG A 197 -11.35 0.72 -1.55
C ARG A 197 -11.49 -0.75 -1.19
N PHE A 198 -10.48 -1.56 -1.48
CA PHE A 198 -10.46 -2.97 -1.09
C PHE A 198 -10.51 -3.12 0.43
N ALA A 199 -9.65 -2.39 1.14
CA ALA A 199 -9.62 -2.40 2.59
C ALA A 199 -10.95 -1.90 3.20
N GLN A 200 -11.57 -0.85 2.63
CA GLN A 200 -12.88 -0.38 3.06
C GLN A 200 -13.97 -1.44 2.87
N ALA A 201 -14.05 -2.07 1.70
CA ALA A 201 -15.05 -3.11 1.45
C ALA A 201 -14.95 -4.26 2.48
N LEU A 202 -13.72 -4.62 2.85
CA LEU A 202 -13.48 -5.70 3.80
C LEU A 202 -13.67 -5.30 5.27
N LEU A 203 -13.36 -4.06 5.63
CA LEU A 203 -13.39 -3.57 7.02
C LEU A 203 -14.70 -2.89 7.41
N SER A 204 -15.56 -2.52 6.45
CA SER A 204 -16.85 -1.88 6.72
C SER A 204 -17.89 -2.92 7.16
N PRO A 205 -18.47 -2.84 8.36
CA PRO A 205 -19.59 -3.68 8.75
C PRO A 205 -20.65 -3.65 7.64
N ALA A 206 -21.13 -4.82 7.19
CA ALA A 206 -22.30 -4.83 6.31
C ALA A 206 -23.40 -4.09 7.07
N ALA A 207 -23.96 -3.03 6.47
CA ALA A 207 -25.00 -2.24 7.11
C ALA A 207 -26.09 -3.20 7.57
N LEU A 208 -26.24 -3.36 8.88
CA LEU A 208 -27.43 -4.01 9.42
C LEU A 208 -28.60 -3.09 9.06
N PRO A 209 -29.71 -3.62 8.52
CA PRO A 209 -30.93 -2.83 8.38
C PRO A 209 -31.26 -2.22 9.74
N GLU A 210 -31.48 -0.91 9.79
CA GLU A 210 -32.00 -0.30 11.01
C GLU A 210 -33.34 -0.96 11.35
N ALA A 211 -33.39 -1.59 12.51
CA ALA A 211 -34.57 -2.26 13.07
C ALA A 211 -35.12 -1.43 14.23
#